data_AF-A0A1I1N135-F1
#
_entry.id   AF-A0A1I1N135-F1
#
_cell.length_a   1.000
_cell.length_b   1.000
_cell.length_c   1.000
_cell.angle_alpha   90.00
_cell.angle_beta   90.00
_cell.angle_gamma   90.00
#
_symmetry.space_group_name_H-M   'P 1'
#
loop_
_entity.id
_entity.type
_entity.pdbx_description
1 polymer ?
#
loop_
_entity_poly.entity_id
_entity_poly.type
_entity_poly.pdbx_seq_one_letter_code
_entity_poly.pdbx_strand_id
1 'polypeptide(L)' 'MKKLGWILSGLGALAILGSLLYPMDIITKKTFFILLLGGAGVMFIGSMVRSFSLLKK' A
#
# COMPACT_ATOMS: atom_id res chain seq x y z
N MET A 1 -10.40 6.37 -13.60
CA MET A 1 -9.09 6.46 -12.90
C MET A 1 -9.22 6.56 -11.37
N LYS A 2 -10.22 7.26 -10.81
CA LYS A 2 -10.43 7.32 -9.34
C LYS A 2 -10.61 5.95 -8.64
N LYS A 3 -11.44 5.03 -9.18
CA LYS A 3 -11.64 3.68 -8.61
C LYS A 3 -10.34 2.87 -8.51
N LEU A 4 -9.49 2.94 -9.55
CA LEU A 4 -8.21 2.24 -9.58
C LEU A 4 -7.27 2.73 -8.47
N GLY A 5 -7.15 4.06 -8.28
CA GLY A 5 -6.34 4.63 -7.20
C GLY A 5 -6.86 4.30 -5.80
N TRP A 6 -8.17 4.09 -5.63
CA TRP A 6 -8.74 3.58 -4.38
C TRP A 6 -8.38 2.12 -4.12
N ILE A 7 -8.46 1.27 -5.14
CA ILE A 7 -8.10 -0.15 -5.04
C ILE A 7 -6.60 -0.31 -4.71
N LEU A 8 -5.73 0.44 -5.42
CA LEU A 8 -4.29 0.43 -5.17
C LEU A 8 -3.96 0.83 -3.73
N SER A 9 -4.51 1.94 -3.23
CA SER A 9 -4.25 2.30 -1.82
C SER A 9 -4.86 1.32 -0.82
N GLY A 10 -5.98 0.67 -1.14
CA GLY A 10 -6.54 -0.40 -0.32
C GLY A 10 -5.60 -1.60 -0.21
N LEU A 11 -5.01 -2.03 -1.33
CA LEU A 11 -4.01 -3.10 -1.35
C LEU A 11 -2.73 -2.72 -0.58
N GLY A 12 -2.27 -1.47 -0.74
CA GLY A 12 -1.14 -0.95 0.03
C GLY A 12 -1.41 -0.95 1.54
N ALA A 13 -2.61 -0.55 1.96
CA ALA A 13 -3.02 -0.57 3.36
C ALA A 13 -3.08 -2.00 3.93
N LEU A 14 -3.62 -2.96 3.18
CA LEU A 14 -3.64 -4.37 3.59
C LEU A 14 -2.23 -4.95 3.75
N ALA A 15 -1.30 -4.61 2.86
CA ALA A 15 0.09 -5.04 2.96
C ALA A 15 0.77 -4.45 4.22
N ILE A 16 0.54 -3.15 4.51
CA ILE A 16 1.05 -2.51 5.74
C ILE A 16 0.43 -3.17 6.99
N LEU A 17 -0.87 -3.48 6.99
CA LEU A 17 -1.49 -4.20 8.10
C LEU A 17 -0.88 -5.59 8.29
N GLY A 18 -0.55 -6.28 7.19
CA GLY A 18 0.18 -7.56 7.23
C GLY A 18 1.57 -7.44 7.89
N SER A 19 2.19 -6.26 7.87
CA SER A 19 3.46 -6.05 8.58
C SER A 19 3.32 -6.15 10.11
N LEU A 20 2.12 -5.97 10.66
CA LEU A 20 1.83 -6.18 12.10
C LEU A 20 1.94 -7.65 12.54
N LEU A 21 2.08 -8.59 11.58
CA LEU A 21 2.38 -9.98 11.89
C LEU A 21 3.82 -10.16 12.41
N TYR A 22 4.72 -9.18 12.18
CA TYR A 22 6.11 -9.23 12.62
C TYR A 22 6.29 -9.25 14.14
N PRO A 23 5.68 -8.35 14.93
CA PRO A 23 5.75 -8.42 16.40
C PRO A 23 5.08 -9.67 17.01
N MET A 24 4.30 -10.42 16.22
CA MET A 24 3.75 -11.72 16.63
C MET A 24 4.66 -12.90 16.24
N ASP A 25 5.88 -12.63 15.73
CA ASP A 25 6.84 -13.62 15.24
C ASP A 25 6.31 -14.55 14.12
N ILE A 26 5.23 -14.16 13.44
CA ILE A 26 4.61 -14.95 12.36
C ILE A 26 5.37 -14.76 11.03
N ILE A 27 6.03 -13.61 10.84
CA ILE A 27 6.78 -13.27 9.62
C ILE A 27 8.21 -12.84 9.95
N THR A 28 9.13 -13.07 9.01
CA THR A 28 10.54 -12.67 9.18
C THR A 28 10.75 -11.16 8.97
N LYS A 29 11.85 -10.60 9.50
CA LYS A 29 12.26 -9.20 9.26
C LYS A 29 12.29 -8.82 7.78
N LYS A 30 12.75 -9.72 6.91
CA LYS A 30 12.80 -9.46 5.46
C LYS A 30 11.39 -9.28 4.90
N THR A 31 10.47 -10.18 5.26
CA THR A 31 9.07 -10.11 4.85
C THR A 31 8.37 -8.87 5.40
N PHE A 32 8.68 -8.48 6.65
CA PHE A 32 8.20 -7.25 7.27
C PHE A 32 8.56 -6.01 6.44
N PHE A 33 9.84 -5.85 6.07
CA PHE A 33 10.27 -4.72 5.25
C PHE A 33 9.63 -4.70 3.88
N ILE A 34 9.45 -5.87 3.25
CA ILE A 34 8.78 -5.98 1.96
C ILE A 34 7.31 -5.56 2.07
N LEU A 35 6.59 -6.02 3.09
CA LEU A 35 5.19 -5.67 3.34
C LEU A 35 5.02 -4.18 3.68
N LEU A 36 5.91 -3.65 4.52
CA LEU A 36 5.86 -2.26 4.97
C LEU A 36 6.23 -1.29 3.84
N LEU A 37 7.39 -1.47 3.21
CA LEU A 37 7.89 -0.58 2.15
C LEU A 37 7.14 -0.79 0.84
N GLY A 38 6.86 -2.04 0.47
CA GLY A 38 6.04 -2.36 -0.69
C GLY A 38 4.62 -1.86 -0.54
N GLY A 39 4.00 -2.06 0.63
CA GLY A 39 2.67 -1.53 0.93
C GLY A 39 2.61 0.00 0.86
N ALA A 40 3.58 0.68 1.45
CA ALA A 40 3.70 2.14 1.38
C ALA A 40 3.88 2.63 -0.08
N GLY A 41 4.73 1.97 -0.87
CA GLY A 41 4.92 2.29 -2.29
C GLY A 41 3.65 2.13 -3.12
N VAL A 42 2.91 1.04 -2.92
CA VAL A 42 1.63 0.80 -3.59
C VAL A 42 0.59 1.86 -3.18
N MET A 43 0.57 2.25 -1.90
CA MET A 43 -0.32 3.30 -1.40
C MET A 43 -0.02 4.67 -2.03
N PHE A 44 1.27 5.00 -2.18
CA PHE A 44 1.76 6.21 -2.83
C PHE A 44 1.39 6.24 -4.33
N ILE A 45 1.57 5.14 -5.06
CA ILE A 45 1.13 5.07 -6.46
C ILE A 45 -0.40 5.25 -6.55
N GLY A 46 -1.16 4.63 -5.65
CA GLY A 46 -2.61 4.78 -5.58
C GLY A 46 -3.07 6.22 -5.34
N SER A 47 -2.34 6.99 -4.51
CA SER A 47 -2.64 8.41 -4.26
C SER A 47 -2.25 9.29 -5.46
N MET A 48 -1.15 8.99 -6.15
CA MET A 48 -0.77 9.66 -7.39
C MET A 48 -1.80 9.45 -8.50
N VAL A 49 -2.24 8.20 -8.73
CA VAL A 49 -3.28 7.89 -9.73
C VAL A 49 -4.58 8.65 -9.44
N ARG A 50 -4.94 8.83 -8.16
CA ARG A 50 -6.08 9.65 -7.77
C ARG A 50 -5.86 11.13 -8.03
N SER A 51 -4.68 11.65 -7.71
CA SER A 51 -4.32 13.06 -7.91
C SER A 51 -4.30 13.44 -9.39
N PHE A 52 -3.70 12.60 -10.25
CA PHE A 52 -3.75 12.75 -11.71
C PHE A 52 -5.18 12.68 -12.25
N SER A 53 -6.04 11.82 -11.68
CA SER A 53 -7.44 11.76 -12.07
C SER A 53 -8.25 12.99 -11.67
N LEU A 54 -7.78 13.79 -10.71
CA LEU A 54 -8.42 15.04 -10.30
C LEU A 54 -7.95 16.21 -11.18
N LEU A 55 -6.67 16.23 -11.57
CA LEU A 55 -6.09 17.25 -12.45
C LEU A 55 -6.62 17.20 -13.90
N LYS A 56 -7.15 16.05 -14.33
CA LYS A 56 -7.76 15.88 -15.66
C LYS A 56 -9.22 16.38 -15.77
N LYS A 57 -9.77 16.98 -14.71
CA LYS A 57 -11.15 17.46 -14.64
C LYS A 57 -11.15 18.98 -14.47
#